data_AF-A0A160TU48-F1
#
_entry.id   AF-A0A160TU48-F1
#
_cell.length_a   1.000
_cell.length_b   1.000
_cell.length_c   1.000
_cell.angle_alpha   90.00
_cell.angle_beta   90.00
_cell.angle_gamma   90.00
#
_symmetry.space_group_name_H-M   'P 1'
#
loop_
_entity.id
_entity.type
_entity.pdbx_description
1 polymer ?
#
loop_
_entity_poly.entity_id
_entity_poly.type
_entity_poly.pdbx_seq_one_letter_code
_entity_poly.pdbx_strand_id
1 'polypeptide(L)'
;MAKKEMRRPIESGCPDGFQYMHPVMVKNFSQWKWHDHPRPGVLRHVAESGDAIWTVRAGTQRILDVFTLRTLCDIGDEFADGHVRFTIRSNIEYMVDGEEKVNPLIDALESAGFVVGGTGNSVAMIAHTQGWLHCDIPGTDASGIVKSMMDELIDEFKNCNMPNRVHITTSCCQINCGGQGDIAINVQHTKPPKINHDLVANVCERPSVVARCPVAAIRPAQVNGKPTLEVDEKKCICCGACYPPCPPMQINDPEHTKLAIWVGGNHSNARSKPSFQKLVASGIPNNPPRWPEATAIVKKILNTYKDDARDWERINDWIDRIGWSRFFELTGLAFTKYHIDHWRGSRKSLNSSTHIRF
;
A
#
# COMPACT_ATOMS: atom_id res chain seq x y z
N MET A 1 -32.48 36.87 14.07
CA MET A 1 -31.77 36.51 12.82
C MET A 1 -32.42 35.24 12.28
N ALA A 2 -32.94 35.27 11.04
CA ALA A 2 -33.52 34.08 10.42
C ALA A 2 -32.43 32.99 10.30
N LYS A 3 -32.75 31.74 10.69
CA LYS A 3 -31.84 30.61 10.49
C LYS A 3 -31.53 30.52 9.00
N LYS A 4 -30.24 30.60 8.64
CA LYS A 4 -29.76 30.44 7.27
C LYS A 4 -30.27 29.11 6.74
N GLU A 5 -31.04 29.14 5.66
CA GLU A 5 -31.51 27.92 5.00
C GLU A 5 -30.29 27.15 4.50
N MET A 6 -30.04 25.97 5.07
CA MET A 6 -28.91 25.14 4.67
C MET A 6 -29.27 24.43 3.36
N ARG A 7 -28.34 24.44 2.39
CA ARG A 7 -28.50 23.66 1.15
C ARG A 7 -28.71 22.19 1.49
N ARG A 8 -29.68 21.56 0.83
CA ARG A 8 -29.90 20.11 0.93
C ARG A 8 -28.86 19.38 0.07
N PRO A 9 -28.38 18.19 0.50
CA PRO A 9 -27.53 17.35 -0.33
C PRO A 9 -28.22 17.06 -1.68
N ILE A 10 -27.45 17.09 -2.75
CA ILE A 10 -27.86 16.61 -4.07
C ILE A 10 -27.16 15.26 -4.26
N GLU A 11 -27.93 14.19 -4.38
CA GLU A 11 -27.43 12.82 -4.60
C GLU A 11 -27.01 12.62 -6.07
N SER A 12 -26.11 13.48 -6.57
CA SER A 12 -25.70 13.50 -7.99
C SER A 12 -24.56 12.53 -8.33
N GLY A 13 -23.95 11.88 -7.34
CA GLY A 13 -22.79 11.01 -7.54
C GLY A 13 -21.54 11.76 -8.01
N CYS A 14 -20.60 11.03 -8.63
CA CYS A 14 -19.41 11.62 -9.23
C CYS A 14 -19.73 12.17 -10.62
N PRO A 15 -19.11 13.30 -11.05
CA PRO A 15 -19.23 13.78 -12.42
C PRO A 15 -18.72 12.74 -13.43
N ASP A 16 -19.26 12.77 -14.65
CA ASP A 16 -18.79 11.92 -15.75
C ASP A 16 -17.33 12.22 -16.07
N GLY A 17 -16.46 11.22 -15.99
CA GLY A 17 -15.03 11.37 -16.23
C GLY A 17 -14.68 11.75 -17.67
N PHE A 18 -15.54 11.44 -18.65
CA PHE A 18 -15.28 11.79 -20.06
C PHE A 18 -15.10 13.28 -20.28
N GLN A 19 -15.80 14.12 -19.51
CA GLN A 19 -15.72 15.57 -19.65
C GLN A 19 -14.35 16.15 -19.28
N TYR A 20 -13.51 15.39 -18.58
CA TYR A 20 -12.18 15.80 -18.13
C TYR A 20 -11.05 15.13 -18.93
N MET A 21 -11.38 14.25 -19.88
CA MET A 21 -10.39 13.57 -20.72
C MET A 21 -9.82 14.52 -21.78
N HIS A 22 -8.55 14.32 -22.11
CA HIS A 22 -7.90 15.04 -23.22
C HIS A 22 -8.64 14.80 -24.55
N PRO A 23 -8.85 15.80 -25.42
CA PRO A 23 -9.63 15.67 -26.66
C PRO A 23 -9.19 14.52 -27.58
N VAL A 24 -7.87 14.30 -27.73
CA VAL A 24 -7.33 13.16 -28.48
C VAL A 24 -7.74 11.82 -27.88
N MET A 25 -7.84 11.71 -26.55
CA MET A 25 -8.30 10.49 -25.89
C MET A 25 -9.79 10.26 -26.08
N VAL A 26 -10.60 11.33 -26.05
CA VAL A 26 -12.04 11.26 -26.33
C VAL A 26 -12.28 10.83 -27.78
N LYS A 27 -11.60 11.46 -28.73
CA LYS A 27 -11.67 11.13 -30.17
C LYS A 27 -11.35 9.67 -30.44
N ASN A 28 -10.35 9.12 -29.77
CA ASN A 28 -9.86 7.75 -29.99
C ASN A 28 -10.30 6.77 -28.89
N PHE A 29 -11.38 7.08 -28.17
CA PHE A 29 -11.85 6.24 -27.08
C PHE A 29 -12.14 4.80 -27.57
N SER A 30 -11.54 3.82 -26.91
CA SER A 30 -11.58 2.38 -27.29
C SER A 30 -11.01 2.04 -28.68
N GLN A 31 -10.26 2.94 -29.32
CA GLN A 31 -9.65 2.73 -30.64
C GLN A 31 -8.11 2.82 -30.57
N TRP A 32 -7.53 2.29 -29.49
CA TRP A 32 -6.08 2.24 -29.30
C TRP A 32 -5.49 0.99 -29.93
N LYS A 33 -4.48 1.17 -30.77
CA LYS A 33 -3.82 0.09 -31.51
C LYS A 33 -2.71 -0.56 -30.68
N TRP A 34 -1.85 0.26 -30.08
CA TRP A 34 -0.74 -0.20 -29.26
C TRP A 34 -0.24 0.90 -28.32
N HIS A 35 0.60 0.51 -27.38
CA HIS A 35 1.37 1.43 -26.56
C HIS A 35 2.82 0.96 -26.46
N ASP A 36 3.73 1.90 -26.23
CA ASP A 36 5.12 1.61 -25.90
C ASP A 36 5.61 2.47 -24.73
N HIS A 37 6.86 2.24 -24.35
CA HIS A 37 7.53 2.85 -23.22
C HIS A 37 8.83 3.50 -23.72
N PRO A 38 8.77 4.77 -24.20
CA PRO A 38 9.92 5.43 -24.79
C PRO A 38 11.08 5.65 -23.81
N ARG A 39 10.76 5.93 -22.53
CA ARG A 39 11.73 6.10 -21.44
C ARG A 39 11.03 5.97 -20.08
N PRO A 40 11.77 5.78 -18.97
CA PRO A 40 11.19 5.86 -17.63
C PRO A 40 10.36 7.14 -17.43
N GLY A 41 9.18 6.97 -16.84
CA GLY A 41 8.18 8.03 -16.64
C GLY A 41 7.35 8.42 -17.87
N VAL A 42 7.67 7.95 -19.08
CA VAL A 42 6.94 8.31 -20.31
C VAL A 42 6.31 7.09 -20.96
N LEU A 43 5.05 7.22 -21.37
CA LEU A 43 4.32 6.24 -22.17
C LEU A 43 3.83 6.91 -23.45
N ARG A 44 3.66 6.14 -24.52
CA ARG A 44 2.96 6.60 -25.72
C ARG A 44 1.92 5.58 -26.12
N HIS A 45 0.72 6.07 -26.43
CA HIS A 45 -0.37 5.25 -26.99
C HIS A 45 -0.67 5.75 -28.39
N VAL A 46 -0.81 4.83 -29.34
CA VAL A 46 -1.13 5.14 -30.73
C VAL A 46 -2.47 4.52 -31.08
N ALA A 47 -3.37 5.34 -31.62
CA ALA A 47 -4.69 4.96 -32.04
C ALA A 47 -4.69 4.30 -33.42
N GLU A 48 -5.80 3.63 -33.76
CA GLU A 48 -6.01 3.08 -35.11
C GLU A 48 -6.06 4.16 -36.19
N SER A 49 -6.44 5.38 -35.81
CA SER A 49 -6.40 6.58 -36.67
C SER A 49 -4.98 7.06 -36.99
N GLY A 50 -3.97 6.59 -36.25
CA GLY A 50 -2.61 7.09 -36.29
C GLY A 50 -2.33 8.24 -35.30
N ASP A 51 -3.35 8.79 -34.63
CA ASP A 51 -3.16 9.77 -33.56
C ASP A 51 -2.32 9.16 -32.43
N ALA A 52 -1.41 9.94 -31.86
CA ALA A 52 -0.64 9.55 -30.69
C ALA A 52 -0.98 10.43 -29.49
N ILE A 53 -0.93 9.85 -28.29
CA ILE A 53 -0.95 10.59 -27.03
C ILE A 53 0.24 10.13 -26.17
N TRP A 54 0.97 11.09 -25.65
CA TRP A 54 2.12 10.88 -24.77
C TRP A 54 1.68 11.12 -23.34
N THR A 55 2.08 10.25 -22.42
CA THR A 55 1.75 10.36 -21.01
C THR A 55 3.03 10.52 -20.20
N VAL A 56 3.14 11.60 -19.44
CA VAL A 56 4.23 11.83 -18.49
C VAL A 56 3.72 11.55 -17.08
N ARG A 57 4.33 10.59 -16.39
CA ARG A 57 3.99 10.16 -15.03
C ARG A 57 4.99 10.71 -14.03
N ALA A 58 4.48 11.37 -12.99
CA ALA A 58 5.28 11.84 -11.87
C ALA A 58 4.77 11.32 -10.51
N GLY A 59 5.69 11.15 -9.57
CA GLY A 59 5.40 10.78 -8.20
C GLY A 59 4.74 11.92 -7.42
N THR A 60 3.77 11.59 -6.58
CA THR A 60 3.21 12.54 -5.61
C THR A 60 3.16 11.91 -4.22
N GLN A 61 3.04 12.74 -3.19
CA GLN A 61 3.01 12.31 -1.79
C GLN A 61 1.66 11.70 -1.37
N ARG A 62 0.67 11.62 -2.29
CA ARG A 62 -0.74 11.25 -2.08
C ARG A 62 -1.52 12.21 -1.19
N ILE A 63 -0.99 12.57 -0.02
CA ILE A 63 -1.51 13.65 0.81
C ILE A 63 -0.94 14.95 0.25
N LEU A 64 -1.81 15.74 -0.38
CA LEU A 64 -1.48 16.99 -1.04
C LEU A 64 -2.30 18.11 -0.43
N ASP A 65 -1.65 19.22 -0.10
CA ASP A 65 -2.36 20.44 0.24
C ASP A 65 -2.89 21.15 -1.01
N VAL A 66 -3.76 22.15 -0.80
CA VAL A 66 -4.43 22.88 -1.89
C VAL A 66 -3.46 23.70 -2.74
N PHE A 67 -2.34 24.17 -2.18
CA PHE A 67 -1.34 24.93 -2.94
C PHE A 67 -0.56 24.00 -3.86
N THR A 68 -0.14 22.82 -3.36
CA THR A 68 0.49 21.79 -4.18
C THR A 68 -0.44 21.34 -5.33
N LEU A 69 -1.74 21.17 -5.06
CA LEU A 69 -2.72 20.87 -6.11
C LEU A 69 -2.83 21.99 -7.15
N ARG A 70 -2.83 23.26 -6.73
CA ARG A 70 -2.85 24.40 -7.65
C ARG A 70 -1.60 24.45 -8.52
N THR A 71 -0.41 24.22 -7.95
CA THR A 71 0.83 24.12 -8.73
C THR A 71 0.76 23.02 -9.78
N LEU A 72 0.18 21.86 -9.45
CA LEU A 72 -0.03 20.77 -10.41
C LEU A 72 -1.05 21.16 -11.51
N CYS A 73 -2.09 21.93 -11.17
CA CYS A 73 -3.01 22.49 -12.17
C CYS A 73 -2.31 23.51 -13.08
N ASP A 74 -1.51 24.43 -12.53
CA ASP A 74 -0.78 25.45 -13.29
C ASP A 74 0.17 24.79 -14.30
N ILE A 75 0.90 23.73 -13.89
CA ILE A 75 1.72 22.91 -14.80
C ILE A 75 0.86 22.26 -15.89
N GLY A 76 -0.33 21.78 -15.54
CA GLY A 76 -1.27 21.18 -16.48
C GLY A 76 -1.76 22.16 -17.54
N ASP A 77 -2.13 23.36 -17.11
CA ASP A 77 -2.61 24.43 -18.00
C ASP A 77 -1.51 24.94 -18.94
N GLU A 78 -0.27 25.08 -18.44
CA GLU A 78 0.84 25.62 -19.23
C GLU A 78 1.49 24.58 -20.15
N PHE A 79 1.65 23.33 -19.69
CA PHE A 79 2.47 22.32 -20.39
C PHE A 79 1.70 21.07 -20.84
N ALA A 80 0.43 20.90 -20.44
CA ALA A 80 -0.33 19.67 -20.71
C ALA A 80 -1.80 19.89 -21.09
N ASP A 81 -2.06 20.95 -21.86
CA ASP A 81 -3.35 21.25 -22.48
C ASP A 81 -4.52 21.35 -21.47
N GLY A 82 -4.24 21.61 -20.19
CA GLY A 82 -5.22 21.71 -19.11
C GLY A 82 -5.78 20.37 -18.61
N HIS A 83 -5.16 19.24 -18.97
CA HIS A 83 -5.65 17.91 -18.62
C HIS A 83 -4.68 17.12 -17.75
N VAL A 84 -5.22 16.48 -16.72
CA VAL A 84 -4.46 15.64 -15.80
C VAL A 84 -5.32 14.51 -15.24
N ARG A 85 -4.68 13.41 -14.82
CA ARG A 85 -5.33 12.34 -14.06
C ARG A 85 -4.41 11.78 -12.99
N PHE A 86 -5.01 11.08 -12.04
CA PHE A 86 -4.25 10.29 -11.07
C PHE A 86 -4.36 8.79 -11.36
N THR A 87 -3.28 8.08 -11.10
CA THR A 87 -3.24 6.61 -11.16
C THR A 87 -3.81 6.00 -9.88
N ILE A 88 -4.11 4.70 -9.92
CA ILE A 88 -4.55 3.92 -8.75
C ILE A 88 -3.49 3.85 -7.62
N ARG A 89 -2.25 4.30 -7.86
CA ARG A 89 -1.17 4.38 -6.86
C ARG A 89 -0.78 5.81 -6.55
N SER A 90 -1.68 6.76 -6.80
CA SER A 90 -1.53 8.17 -6.48
C SER A 90 -0.39 8.91 -7.20
N ASN A 91 0.21 8.33 -8.23
CA ASN A 91 1.01 9.11 -9.18
C ASN A 91 0.10 10.00 -10.02
N ILE A 92 0.61 11.16 -10.41
CA ILE A 92 -0.05 12.05 -11.37
C ILE A 92 0.42 11.72 -12.78
N GLU A 93 -0.48 11.86 -13.75
CA GLU A 93 -0.22 11.68 -15.18
C GLU A 93 -0.81 12.83 -15.97
N TYR A 94 0.03 13.42 -16.81
CA TYR A 94 -0.35 14.42 -17.80
C TYR A 94 -0.31 13.79 -19.19
N MET A 95 -1.22 14.22 -20.06
CA MET A 95 -1.33 13.70 -21.42
C MET A 95 -1.17 14.83 -22.43
N VAL A 96 -0.27 14.67 -23.40
CA VAL A 96 0.00 15.64 -24.47
C VAL A 96 -0.06 14.98 -25.84
N ASP A 97 -0.51 15.70 -26.84
CA ASP A 97 -0.72 15.20 -28.22
C ASP A 97 0.52 15.27 -29.12
N GLY A 98 1.61 15.87 -28.64
CA GLY A 98 2.88 16.03 -29.36
C GLY A 98 4.08 15.54 -28.56
N GLU A 99 5.06 14.93 -29.24
CA GLU A 99 6.31 14.46 -28.62
C GLU A 99 7.15 15.63 -28.11
N GLU A 100 7.12 16.75 -28.82
CA GLU A 100 7.84 17.98 -28.52
C GLU A 100 7.41 18.62 -27.18
N LYS A 101 6.19 18.31 -26.70
CA LYS A 101 5.67 18.78 -25.40
C LYS A 101 6.19 17.94 -24.22
N VAL A 102 6.74 16.74 -24.46
CA VAL A 102 7.13 15.80 -23.40
C VAL A 102 8.28 16.34 -22.55
N ASN A 103 9.37 16.82 -23.15
CA ASN A 103 10.53 17.29 -22.40
C ASN A 103 10.23 18.58 -21.61
N PRO A 104 9.58 19.62 -22.18
CA PRO A 104 9.17 20.80 -21.40
C PRO A 104 8.33 20.46 -20.16
N LEU A 105 7.39 19.52 -20.31
CA LEU A 105 6.54 19.05 -19.20
C LEU A 105 7.35 18.30 -18.13
N ILE A 106 8.30 17.45 -18.52
CA ILE A 106 9.22 16.79 -17.59
C ILE A 106 10.04 17.82 -16.81
N ASP A 107 10.59 18.81 -17.49
CA ASP A 107 11.42 19.85 -16.89
C ASP A 107 10.61 20.70 -15.90
N ALA A 108 9.36 21.04 -16.22
CA ALA A 108 8.45 21.75 -15.33
C ALA A 108 8.14 20.94 -14.06
N LEU A 109 7.85 19.63 -14.22
CA LEU A 109 7.58 18.73 -13.09
C LEU A 109 8.79 18.56 -12.17
N GLU A 110 9.96 18.24 -12.73
CA GLU A 110 11.20 18.05 -11.95
C GLU A 110 11.63 19.36 -11.27
N SER A 111 11.48 20.51 -11.94
CA SER A 111 11.78 21.84 -11.36
C SER A 111 10.87 22.18 -10.18
N ALA A 112 9.61 21.71 -10.21
CA ALA A 112 8.66 21.82 -9.10
C ALA A 112 8.85 20.73 -8.02
N GLY A 113 9.80 19.81 -8.20
CA GLY A 113 10.12 18.76 -7.23
C GLY A 113 9.30 17.47 -7.38
N PHE A 114 8.57 17.30 -8.49
CA PHE A 114 7.84 16.07 -8.81
C PHE A 114 8.69 15.16 -9.69
N VAL A 115 9.16 14.06 -9.11
CA VAL A 115 10.05 13.13 -9.79
C VAL A 115 9.29 12.35 -10.86
N VAL A 116 9.80 12.36 -12.10
CA VAL A 116 9.24 11.62 -13.23
C VAL A 116 9.74 10.17 -13.19
N GLY A 117 8.82 9.20 -13.31
CA GLY A 117 9.16 7.78 -13.17
C GLY A 117 7.98 6.85 -12.88
N GLY A 118 8.26 5.70 -12.26
CA GLY A 118 7.24 4.75 -11.80
C GLY A 118 6.49 4.03 -12.93
N THR A 119 7.08 3.95 -14.12
CA THR A 119 6.61 3.15 -15.27
C THR A 119 7.49 1.92 -15.47
N GLY A 120 7.05 0.96 -16.29
CA GLY A 120 7.84 -0.25 -16.60
C GLY A 120 8.24 -1.08 -15.37
N ASN A 121 9.41 -1.71 -15.45
CA ASN A 121 9.98 -2.54 -14.39
C ASN A 121 10.69 -1.69 -13.32
N SER A 122 9.92 -0.85 -12.65
CA SER A 122 10.35 0.02 -11.54
C SER A 122 9.78 -0.46 -10.19
N VAL A 123 10.24 0.14 -9.11
CA VAL A 123 9.47 0.23 -7.86
C VAL A 123 8.41 1.32 -8.05
N ALA A 124 7.14 0.93 -8.11
CA ALA A 124 6.05 1.89 -8.20
C ALA A 124 5.86 2.63 -6.86
N MET A 125 5.24 3.81 -6.91
CA MET A 125 4.90 4.59 -5.72
C MET A 125 4.21 3.72 -4.65
N ILE A 126 4.59 3.90 -3.38
CA ILE A 126 4.11 3.08 -2.27
C ILE A 126 2.68 3.49 -1.89
N ALA A 127 1.74 2.56 -2.07
CA ALA A 127 0.35 2.76 -1.64
C ALA A 127 0.29 2.65 -0.12
N HIS A 128 -0.36 3.61 0.52
CA HIS A 128 -0.35 3.73 1.98
C HIS A 128 -1.70 4.16 2.54
N THR A 129 -1.78 4.32 3.86
CA THR A 129 -3.03 4.62 4.57
C THR A 129 -2.97 6.02 5.20
N GLN A 130 -3.73 6.24 6.27
CA GLN A 130 -3.80 7.53 6.97
C GLN A 130 -2.68 7.70 8.00
N GLY A 131 -2.24 6.63 8.66
CA GLY A 131 -1.21 6.73 9.70
C GLY A 131 -1.64 7.58 10.89
N TRP A 132 -0.67 8.24 11.53
CA TRP A 132 -0.90 9.15 12.66
C TRP A 132 -1.54 10.47 12.25
N LEU A 133 -1.64 10.74 10.96
CA LEU A 133 -2.22 11.98 10.45
C LEU A 133 -3.74 12.07 10.71
N HIS A 134 -4.46 10.95 10.57
CA HIS A 134 -5.92 11.01 10.58
C HIS A 134 -6.64 9.77 11.14
N CYS A 135 -6.00 8.60 11.18
CA CYS A 135 -6.66 7.42 11.72
C CYS A 135 -6.78 7.56 13.26
N ASP A 136 -7.85 7.03 13.82
CA ASP A 136 -8.09 6.92 15.27
C ASP A 136 -7.46 5.67 15.91
N ILE A 137 -7.14 4.65 15.10
CA ILE A 137 -6.52 3.39 15.51
C ILE A 137 -5.12 3.09 14.93
N PRO A 138 -4.24 4.06 14.60
CA PRO A 138 -2.97 3.79 13.96
C PRO A 138 -1.94 3.20 14.94
N GLY A 139 -1.29 2.13 14.51
CA GLY A 139 -0.14 1.54 15.18
C GLY A 139 1.22 2.03 14.66
N THR A 140 1.26 2.67 13.49
CA THR A 140 2.43 3.35 12.92
C THR A 140 1.96 4.52 12.09
N ASP A 141 2.88 5.44 11.78
CA ASP A 141 2.65 6.40 10.72
C ASP A 141 2.66 5.74 9.33
N ALA A 142 1.95 6.36 8.39
CA ALA A 142 1.90 5.93 6.99
C ALA A 142 2.77 6.85 6.11
N SER A 143 2.63 8.17 6.24
CA SER A 143 3.38 9.12 5.41
C SER A 143 4.88 9.08 5.71
N GLY A 144 5.27 9.03 6.98
CA GLY A 144 6.66 9.00 7.42
C GLY A 144 7.41 7.76 6.95
N ILE A 145 6.81 6.57 7.06
CA ILE A 145 7.43 5.33 6.57
C ILE A 145 7.55 5.34 5.04
N VAL A 146 6.55 5.85 4.32
CA VAL A 146 6.61 5.98 2.86
C VAL A 146 7.68 6.96 2.44
N LYS A 147 7.72 8.16 3.03
CA LYS A 147 8.71 9.18 2.70
C LYS A 147 10.12 8.67 2.96
N SER A 148 10.36 8.12 4.14
CA SER A 148 11.69 7.61 4.50
C SER A 148 12.16 6.47 3.60
N MET A 149 11.27 5.56 3.24
CA MET A 149 11.59 4.46 2.33
C MET A 149 11.76 4.92 0.88
N MET A 150 10.88 5.79 0.38
CA MET A 150 11.00 6.31 -1.00
C MET A 150 12.26 7.16 -1.20
N ASP A 151 12.74 7.86 -0.17
CA ASP A 151 14.03 8.57 -0.25
C ASP A 151 15.20 7.62 -0.55
N GLU A 152 15.13 6.37 -0.06
CA GLU A 152 16.16 5.35 -0.32
C GLU A 152 15.89 4.49 -1.55
N LEU A 153 14.66 4.51 -2.09
CA LEU A 153 14.24 3.74 -3.26
C LEU A 153 14.01 4.62 -4.50
N ILE A 154 14.37 5.91 -4.45
CA ILE A 154 14.05 6.87 -5.49
C ILE A 154 14.66 6.48 -6.84
N ASP A 155 15.87 5.91 -6.84
CA ASP A 155 16.53 5.44 -8.06
C ASP A 155 15.76 4.28 -8.72
N GLU A 156 15.15 3.41 -7.93
CA GLU A 156 14.33 2.30 -8.45
C GLU A 156 12.96 2.78 -8.94
N PHE A 157 12.51 3.96 -8.52
CA PHE A 157 11.34 4.64 -9.08
C PHE A 157 11.67 5.35 -10.40
N LYS A 158 12.82 6.03 -10.48
CA LYS A 158 13.26 6.79 -11.65
C LYS A 158 13.68 5.89 -12.82
N ASN A 159 14.09 4.65 -12.55
CA ASN A 159 14.63 3.73 -13.55
C ASN A 159 13.77 2.46 -13.71
N CYS A 160 14.07 1.67 -14.74
CA CYS A 160 13.38 0.41 -15.04
C CYS A 160 14.31 -0.79 -14.86
N ASN A 161 14.93 -0.90 -13.68
CA ASN A 161 16.01 -1.83 -13.40
C ASN A 161 15.60 -3.07 -12.57
N MET A 162 14.30 -3.29 -12.37
CA MET A 162 13.81 -4.49 -11.69
C MET A 162 13.57 -5.64 -12.69
N PRO A 163 13.64 -6.91 -12.26
CA PRO A 163 13.22 -8.06 -13.08
C PRO A 163 11.79 -7.93 -13.60
N ASN A 164 10.92 -7.32 -12.78
CA ASN A 164 9.55 -6.96 -13.10
C ASN A 164 9.08 -5.84 -12.15
N ARG A 165 7.98 -5.17 -12.48
CA ARG A 165 7.40 -4.08 -11.69
C ARG A 165 7.05 -4.52 -10.26
N VAL A 166 7.54 -3.75 -9.28
CA VAL A 166 7.36 -4.03 -7.85
C VAL A 166 6.35 -3.06 -7.24
N HIS A 167 5.36 -3.61 -6.54
CA HIS A 167 4.34 -2.88 -5.80
C HIS A 167 4.56 -3.05 -4.30
N ILE A 168 4.82 -1.95 -3.60
CA ILE A 168 4.99 -1.95 -2.15
C ILE A 168 3.76 -1.33 -1.48
N THR A 169 3.24 -1.89 -0.40
CA THR A 169 2.14 -1.29 0.37
C THR A 169 2.52 -1.08 1.82
N THR A 170 1.96 -0.05 2.46
CA THR A 170 2.07 0.12 3.91
C THR A 170 0.70 0.27 4.57
N SER A 171 0.51 -0.37 5.72
CA SER A 171 -0.73 -0.30 6.48
C SER A 171 -0.47 0.06 7.94
N CYS A 172 -1.14 1.11 8.39
CA CYS A 172 -0.99 1.61 9.76
C CYS A 172 -1.63 0.74 10.85
N CYS A 173 -2.38 -0.30 10.49
CA CYS A 173 -2.96 -1.29 11.41
C CYS A 173 -3.27 -2.59 10.65
N GLN A 174 -3.59 -3.67 11.37
CA GLN A 174 -3.86 -4.98 10.77
C GLN A 174 -5.12 -5.07 9.91
N ILE A 175 -6.00 -4.06 9.92
CA ILE A 175 -7.13 -3.98 8.96
C ILE A 175 -6.61 -3.94 7.51
N ASN A 176 -5.37 -3.51 7.33
CA ASN A 176 -4.65 -3.56 6.07
C ASN A 176 -5.33 -2.78 4.93
N CYS A 177 -5.75 -1.54 5.19
CA CYS A 177 -6.34 -0.66 4.17
C CYS A 177 -5.36 -0.31 3.02
N GLY A 178 -4.06 -0.60 3.17
CA GLY A 178 -3.06 -0.46 2.10
C GLY A 178 -3.13 -1.57 1.05
N GLY A 179 -3.86 -2.67 1.32
CA GLY A 179 -4.04 -3.78 0.39
C GLY A 179 -2.83 -4.71 0.29
N GLN A 180 -2.72 -5.41 -0.83
CA GLN A 180 -1.66 -6.39 -1.11
C GLN A 180 -0.63 -5.80 -2.10
N GLY A 181 0.62 -6.23 -1.99
CA GLY A 181 1.70 -5.89 -2.92
C GLY A 181 2.71 -7.03 -3.04
N ASP A 182 3.72 -6.86 -3.90
CA ASP A 182 4.90 -7.74 -3.88
C ASP A 182 5.55 -7.74 -2.50
N ILE A 183 5.56 -6.57 -1.85
CA ILE A 183 6.03 -6.35 -0.48
C ILE A 183 4.98 -5.53 0.26
N ALA A 184 4.61 -5.93 1.48
CA ALA A 184 3.74 -5.13 2.34
C ALA A 184 4.36 -4.96 3.73
N ILE A 185 4.34 -3.72 4.22
CA ILE A 185 4.72 -3.37 5.59
C ILE A 185 3.44 -3.12 6.37
N ASN A 186 3.11 -4.02 7.30
CA ASN A 186 1.89 -3.96 8.08
C ASN A 186 2.20 -3.97 9.57
N VAL A 187 1.36 -3.33 10.37
CA VAL A 187 1.49 -3.38 11.82
C VAL A 187 1.22 -4.78 12.36
N GLN A 188 1.97 -5.16 13.37
CA GLN A 188 1.72 -6.30 14.23
C GLN A 188 1.82 -5.89 15.69
N HIS A 189 0.72 -6.01 16.44
CA HIS A 189 0.78 -5.82 17.89
C HIS A 189 1.29 -7.10 18.55
N THR A 190 2.04 -6.94 19.64
CA THR A 190 2.69 -8.02 20.38
C THR A 190 2.18 -8.18 21.81
N LYS A 191 1.11 -7.45 22.16
CA LYS A 191 0.39 -7.60 23.42
C LYS A 191 -1.13 -7.58 23.22
N PRO A 192 -1.90 -8.22 24.11
CA PRO A 192 -3.34 -8.04 24.21
C PRO A 192 -3.76 -6.56 24.48
N PRO A 193 -5.01 -6.18 24.17
CA PRO A 193 -5.49 -4.84 24.44
C PRO A 193 -5.59 -4.58 25.94
N LYS A 194 -5.24 -3.35 26.36
CA LYS A 194 -5.48 -2.85 27.72
C LYS A 194 -6.91 -2.36 27.81
N ILE A 195 -7.66 -2.84 28.80
CA ILE A 195 -9.07 -2.50 28.96
C ILE A 195 -9.21 -1.37 30.00
N ASN A 196 -9.87 -0.28 29.61
CA ASN A 196 -10.40 0.69 30.55
C ASN A 196 -11.81 0.28 31.00
N HIS A 197 -11.89 -0.49 32.08
CA HIS A 197 -13.14 -1.09 32.57
C HIS A 197 -14.22 -0.06 32.93
N ASP A 198 -13.85 1.17 33.28
CA ASP A 198 -14.80 2.22 33.64
C ASP A 198 -15.62 2.73 32.46
N LEU A 199 -15.12 2.58 31.23
CA LEU A 199 -15.74 3.11 30.01
C LEU A 199 -16.51 2.07 29.20
N VAL A 200 -16.15 0.78 29.32
CA VAL A 200 -16.70 -0.29 28.45
C VAL A 200 -18.23 -0.34 28.47
N ALA A 201 -18.86 -0.20 29.64
CA ALA A 201 -20.32 -0.28 29.77
C ALA A 201 -21.07 0.85 29.03
N ASN A 202 -20.45 2.03 28.93
CA ASN A 202 -21.09 3.23 28.38
C ASN A 202 -20.74 3.47 26.92
N VAL A 203 -19.60 2.95 26.45
CA VAL A 203 -19.06 3.23 25.11
C VAL A 203 -19.24 2.04 24.16
N CYS A 204 -19.16 0.80 24.67
CA CYS A 204 -19.04 -0.38 23.82
C CYS A 204 -20.34 -1.20 23.76
N GLU A 205 -20.75 -1.57 22.54
CA GLU A 205 -21.72 -2.63 22.34
C GLU A 205 -21.00 -3.97 22.55
N ARG A 206 -21.02 -4.49 23.78
CA ARG A 206 -20.17 -5.62 24.22
C ARG A 206 -20.37 -6.92 23.40
N PRO A 207 -21.59 -7.35 23.05
CA PRO A 207 -21.82 -8.53 22.21
C PRO A 207 -21.06 -8.49 20.86
N SER A 208 -21.06 -7.36 20.16
CA SER A 208 -20.35 -7.21 18.88
C SER A 208 -18.83 -7.24 19.06
N VAL A 209 -18.31 -6.71 20.17
CA VAL A 209 -16.88 -6.79 20.49
C VAL A 209 -16.46 -8.25 20.71
N VAL A 210 -17.26 -9.02 21.45
CA VAL A 210 -17.05 -10.46 21.65
C VAL A 210 -17.06 -11.20 20.31
N ALA A 211 -18.09 -10.95 19.48
CA ALA A 211 -18.27 -11.62 18.18
C ALA A 211 -17.16 -11.31 17.17
N ARG A 212 -16.49 -10.15 17.28
CA ARG A 212 -15.38 -9.76 16.40
C ARG A 212 -14.08 -10.50 16.66
N CYS A 213 -13.92 -11.17 17.80
CA CYS A 213 -12.68 -11.86 18.12
C CYS A 213 -12.54 -13.15 17.27
N PRO A 214 -11.58 -13.25 16.34
CA PRO A 214 -11.49 -14.39 15.42
C PRO A 214 -11.08 -15.70 16.11
N VAL A 215 -10.58 -15.60 17.34
CA VAL A 215 -10.04 -16.71 18.15
C VAL A 215 -10.81 -16.89 19.47
N ALA A 216 -11.97 -16.23 19.60
CA ALA A 216 -12.83 -16.31 20.79
C ALA A 216 -12.08 -16.09 22.12
N ALA A 217 -11.15 -15.12 22.11
CA ALA A 217 -10.38 -14.73 23.30
C ALA A 217 -11.12 -13.72 24.19
N ILE A 218 -12.20 -13.10 23.72
CA ILE A 218 -12.93 -12.06 24.47
C ILE A 218 -14.22 -12.68 25.04
N ARG A 219 -14.50 -12.42 26.32
CA ARG A 219 -15.76 -12.83 26.95
C ARG A 219 -16.33 -11.73 27.88
N PRO A 220 -17.65 -11.71 28.13
CA PRO A 220 -18.25 -10.82 29.12
C PRO A 220 -17.68 -11.06 30.51
N ALA A 221 -17.49 -9.99 31.27
CA ALA A 221 -17.01 -10.04 32.64
C ALA A 221 -17.70 -8.98 33.53
N GLN A 222 -17.45 -9.06 34.84
CA GLN A 222 -17.75 -7.99 35.79
C GLN A 222 -16.48 -7.63 36.55
N VAL A 223 -16.14 -6.34 36.58
CA VAL A 223 -15.00 -5.80 37.35
C VAL A 223 -15.53 -4.65 38.18
N ASN A 224 -15.27 -4.68 39.49
CA ASN A 224 -15.76 -3.66 40.44
C ASN A 224 -17.28 -3.41 40.36
N GLY A 225 -18.06 -4.48 40.16
CA GLY A 225 -19.53 -4.40 40.02
C GLY A 225 -20.03 -3.82 38.70
N LYS A 226 -19.14 -3.41 37.79
CA LYS A 226 -19.50 -2.85 36.48
C LYS A 226 -19.41 -3.93 35.40
N PRO A 227 -20.43 -4.05 34.52
CA PRO A 227 -20.36 -4.95 33.37
C PRO A 227 -19.25 -4.52 32.38
N THR A 228 -18.38 -5.45 32.00
CA THR A 228 -17.21 -5.17 31.16
C THR A 228 -16.85 -6.39 30.30
N LEU A 229 -15.62 -6.44 29.78
CA LEU A 229 -15.04 -7.53 29.02
C LEU A 229 -13.72 -7.98 29.67
N GLU A 230 -13.33 -9.22 29.42
CA GLU A 230 -11.99 -9.75 29.72
C GLU A 230 -11.39 -10.44 28.49
N VAL A 231 -10.06 -10.55 28.45
CA VAL A 231 -9.32 -11.18 27.35
C VAL A 231 -8.52 -12.37 27.89
N ASP A 232 -8.75 -13.55 27.32
CA ASP A 232 -7.88 -14.72 27.48
C ASP A 232 -6.59 -14.50 26.69
N GLU A 233 -5.54 -14.04 27.38
CA GLU A 233 -4.24 -13.73 26.76
C GLU A 233 -3.58 -14.95 26.10
N LYS A 234 -3.89 -16.18 26.56
CA LYS A 234 -3.36 -17.41 25.95
C LYS A 234 -3.95 -17.67 24.55
N LYS A 235 -5.13 -17.13 24.27
CA LYS A 235 -5.81 -17.23 22.97
C LYS A 235 -5.59 -16.00 22.09
N CYS A 236 -5.35 -14.83 22.69
CA CYS A 236 -5.29 -13.58 21.96
C CYS A 236 -4.12 -13.56 20.96
N ILE A 237 -4.44 -13.33 19.69
CA ILE A 237 -3.44 -13.15 18.62
C ILE A 237 -3.08 -11.68 18.38
N CYS A 238 -3.47 -10.79 19.29
CA CYS A 238 -3.13 -9.36 19.24
C CYS A 238 -3.54 -8.65 17.93
N CYS A 239 -4.66 -9.04 17.32
CA CYS A 239 -5.04 -8.50 16.01
C CYS A 239 -5.62 -7.08 16.02
N GLY A 240 -6.06 -6.60 17.18
CA GLY A 240 -6.64 -5.26 17.33
C GLY A 240 -8.06 -5.08 16.80
N ALA A 241 -8.69 -6.11 16.23
CA ALA A 241 -10.05 -6.02 15.68
C ALA A 241 -11.15 -5.60 16.70
N CYS A 242 -10.88 -5.78 18.00
CA CYS A 242 -11.73 -5.36 19.10
C CYS A 242 -11.62 -3.88 19.46
N TYR A 243 -10.54 -3.20 19.04
CA TYR A 243 -10.28 -1.81 19.40
C TYR A 243 -11.17 -0.79 18.67
N PRO A 244 -11.35 -0.82 17.33
CA PRO A 244 -12.23 0.14 16.63
C PRO A 244 -13.67 0.25 17.18
N PRO A 245 -14.40 -0.86 17.45
CA PRO A 245 -15.76 -0.79 17.98
C PRO A 245 -15.81 -0.53 19.50
N CYS A 246 -14.67 -0.62 20.19
CA CYS A 246 -14.57 -0.42 21.62
C CYS A 246 -13.23 0.26 21.94
N PRO A 247 -13.13 1.58 21.74
CA PRO A 247 -11.93 2.35 22.05
C PRO A 247 -11.37 2.13 23.48
N PRO A 248 -12.18 1.82 24.51
CA PRO A 248 -11.65 1.39 25.80
C PRO A 248 -10.75 0.14 25.79
N MET A 249 -10.71 -0.66 24.72
CA MET A 249 -9.82 -1.82 24.53
C MET A 249 -8.58 -1.43 23.71
N GLN A 250 -7.77 -0.51 24.23
CA GLN A 250 -6.62 0.05 23.53
C GLN A 250 -5.52 -1.00 23.29
N ILE A 251 -5.19 -1.25 22.01
CA ILE A 251 -4.11 -2.18 21.63
C ILE A 251 -2.81 -1.47 21.22
N ASN A 252 -2.91 -0.26 20.67
CA ASN A 252 -1.77 0.51 20.23
C ASN A 252 -0.89 0.89 21.42
N ASP A 253 0.41 0.70 21.25
CA ASP A 253 1.42 0.81 22.30
C ASP A 253 2.80 1.16 21.71
N PRO A 254 3.57 2.07 22.31
CA PRO A 254 4.88 2.48 21.79
C PRO A 254 5.90 1.33 21.69
N GLU A 255 5.86 0.38 22.63
CA GLU A 255 6.80 -0.74 22.67
C GLU A 255 6.25 -1.94 21.94
N HIS A 256 4.97 -2.23 22.10
CA HIS A 256 4.37 -3.48 21.61
C HIS A 256 3.73 -3.36 20.24
N THR A 257 3.65 -2.16 19.66
CA THR A 257 3.29 -2.00 18.26
C THR A 257 4.53 -2.09 17.39
N LYS A 258 4.60 -3.20 16.63
CA LYS A 258 5.71 -3.51 15.74
C LYS A 258 5.24 -3.47 14.30
N LEU A 259 6.19 -3.51 13.37
CA LEU A 259 5.97 -3.75 11.96
C LEU A 259 6.31 -5.19 11.61
N ALA A 260 5.65 -5.67 10.57
CA ALA A 260 5.84 -6.96 9.95
C ALA A 260 5.93 -6.77 8.43
N ILE A 261 6.84 -7.49 7.79
CA ILE A 261 7.05 -7.44 6.35
C ILE A 261 6.54 -8.75 5.75
N TRP A 262 5.74 -8.59 4.71
CA TRP A 262 5.10 -9.66 3.96
C TRP A 262 5.52 -9.57 2.50
N VAL A 263 5.63 -10.69 1.80
CA VAL A 263 6.01 -10.71 0.37
C VAL A 263 5.17 -11.67 -0.46
N GLY A 264 5.19 -11.48 -1.78
CA GLY A 264 4.62 -12.43 -2.74
C GLY A 264 3.13 -12.21 -3.05
N GLY A 265 2.59 -11.02 -2.79
CA GLY A 265 1.24 -10.66 -3.23
C GLY A 265 1.19 -10.27 -4.72
N ASN A 266 0.21 -10.81 -5.44
CA ASN A 266 -0.02 -10.53 -6.86
C ASN A 266 -1.51 -10.46 -7.15
N HIS A 267 -1.95 -9.43 -7.88
CA HIS A 267 -3.33 -9.27 -8.36
C HIS A 267 -3.50 -9.58 -9.86
N SER A 268 -2.41 -9.56 -10.62
CA SER A 268 -2.43 -9.82 -12.06
C SER A 268 -2.58 -11.32 -12.34
N ASN A 269 -3.08 -11.64 -13.54
CA ASN A 269 -3.11 -13.01 -14.07
C ASN A 269 -1.98 -13.26 -15.10
N ALA A 270 -1.01 -12.34 -15.19
CA ALA A 270 0.10 -12.49 -16.12
C ALA A 270 1.08 -13.53 -15.56
N ARG A 271 1.31 -14.62 -16.33
CA ARG A 271 2.12 -15.81 -16.01
C ARG A 271 1.60 -16.67 -14.85
N SER A 272 1.33 -16.08 -13.70
CA SER A 272 0.86 -16.79 -12.51
C SER A 272 -0.57 -16.38 -12.14
N LYS A 273 -1.21 -17.20 -11.31
CA LYS A 273 -2.46 -16.82 -10.65
C LYS A 273 -2.19 -15.72 -9.59
N PRO A 274 -3.20 -14.89 -9.26
CA PRO A 274 -3.16 -14.02 -8.11
C PRO A 274 -2.79 -14.79 -6.83
N SER A 275 -2.01 -14.15 -5.97
CA SER A 275 -1.45 -14.75 -4.76
C SER A 275 -1.57 -13.79 -3.57
N PHE A 276 -1.74 -14.35 -2.38
CA PHE A 276 -1.65 -13.61 -1.13
C PHE A 276 -0.21 -13.51 -0.65
N GLN A 277 0.13 -12.38 -0.04
CA GLN A 277 1.42 -12.21 0.63
C GLN A 277 1.63 -13.20 1.80
N LYS A 278 2.89 -13.42 2.19
CA LYS A 278 3.34 -14.30 3.28
C LYS A 278 4.33 -13.57 4.17
N LEU A 279 4.24 -13.79 5.48
CA LEU A 279 5.10 -13.15 6.47
C LEU A 279 6.55 -13.62 6.28
N VAL A 280 7.50 -12.68 6.27
CA VAL A 280 8.94 -12.99 6.17
C VAL A 280 9.79 -12.30 7.24
N ALA A 281 9.27 -11.25 7.87
CA ALA A 281 9.90 -10.64 9.04
C ALA A 281 8.84 -10.04 9.95
N SER A 282 9.06 -10.11 11.26
CA SER A 282 8.15 -9.63 12.30
C SER A 282 8.92 -9.00 13.45
N GLY A 283 8.25 -8.18 14.27
CA GLY A 283 8.86 -7.60 15.48
C GLY A 283 9.72 -6.37 15.21
N ILE A 284 9.61 -5.78 14.02
CA ILE A 284 10.41 -4.61 13.62
C ILE A 284 9.91 -3.39 14.41
N PRO A 285 10.79 -2.60 15.05
CA PRO A 285 10.35 -1.46 15.85
C PRO A 285 9.76 -0.33 15.00
N ASN A 286 8.92 0.48 15.62
CA ASN A 286 8.59 1.80 15.11
C ASN A 286 9.70 2.78 15.49
N ASN A 287 10.46 3.25 14.51
CA ASN A 287 11.55 4.22 14.72
C ASN A 287 11.37 5.48 13.87
N PRO A 288 10.39 6.35 14.20
CA PRO A 288 10.25 7.65 13.56
C PRO A 288 11.52 8.50 13.73
N PRO A 289 11.84 9.37 12.75
CA PRO A 289 11.06 9.66 11.54
C PRO A 289 11.46 8.80 10.32
N ARG A 290 12.30 7.77 10.46
CA ARG A 290 12.96 7.11 9.30
C ARG A 290 12.79 5.58 9.16
N TRP A 291 12.32 4.87 10.18
CA TRP A 291 12.13 3.40 10.16
C TRP A 291 13.25 2.60 9.47
N PRO A 292 14.54 2.84 9.83
CA PRO A 292 15.67 2.28 9.11
C PRO A 292 15.68 0.75 9.08
N GLU A 293 15.16 0.08 10.12
CA GLU A 293 15.09 -1.39 10.18
C GLU A 293 14.12 -1.96 9.15
N ALA A 294 12.94 -1.34 8.99
CA ALA A 294 11.96 -1.78 7.99
C ALA A 294 12.51 -1.56 6.58
N THR A 295 13.09 -0.37 6.33
CA THR A 295 13.69 -0.02 5.04
C THR A 295 14.87 -0.92 4.69
N ALA A 296 15.74 -1.25 5.65
CA ALA A 296 16.87 -2.14 5.43
C ALA A 296 16.43 -3.55 5.01
N ILE A 297 15.36 -4.09 5.62
CA ILE A 297 14.81 -5.40 5.23
C ILE A 297 14.22 -5.34 3.82
N VAL A 298 13.44 -4.29 3.50
CA VAL A 298 12.86 -4.12 2.16
C VAL A 298 13.96 -4.02 1.09
N LYS A 299 14.99 -3.19 1.30
CA LYS A 299 16.13 -3.07 0.38
C LYS A 299 16.87 -4.40 0.21
N LYS A 300 17.05 -5.16 1.30
CA LYS A 300 17.67 -6.48 1.22
C LYS A 300 16.87 -7.43 0.34
N ILE A 301 15.54 -7.48 0.50
CA ILE A 301 14.66 -8.29 -0.35
C ILE A 301 14.74 -7.84 -1.81
N LEU A 302 14.66 -6.53 -2.08
CA LEU A 302 14.72 -5.98 -3.43
C LEU A 302 16.04 -6.28 -4.13
N ASN A 303 17.18 -6.09 -3.44
CA ASN A 303 18.50 -6.37 -3.99
C ASN A 303 18.65 -7.87 -4.31
N THR A 304 18.26 -8.74 -3.37
CA THR A 304 18.31 -10.20 -3.57
C THR A 304 17.44 -10.63 -4.74
N TYR A 305 16.24 -10.07 -4.85
CA TYR A 305 15.33 -10.32 -5.96
C TYR A 305 15.93 -9.83 -7.29
N LYS A 306 16.52 -8.64 -7.32
CA LYS A 306 17.17 -8.07 -8.51
C LYS A 306 18.37 -8.91 -8.98
N ASP A 307 19.10 -9.53 -8.05
CA ASP A 307 20.29 -10.33 -8.35
C ASP A 307 19.96 -11.77 -8.81
N ASP A 308 18.85 -12.37 -8.35
CA ASP A 308 18.54 -13.80 -8.59
C ASP A 308 17.29 -14.05 -9.46
N ALA A 309 16.34 -13.12 -9.52
CA ALA A 309 15.13 -13.31 -10.30
C ALA A 309 15.40 -13.17 -11.81
N ARG A 310 14.65 -13.95 -12.59
CA ARG A 310 14.72 -13.92 -14.05
C ARG A 310 13.82 -12.82 -14.59
N ASP A 311 14.09 -12.42 -15.83
CA ASP A 311 13.23 -11.49 -16.56
C ASP A 311 11.77 -11.89 -16.43
N TRP A 312 10.95 -10.90 -16.06
CA TRP A 312 9.52 -11.01 -15.87
C TRP A 312 9.05 -11.78 -14.63
N GLU A 313 9.89 -12.42 -13.85
CA GLU A 313 9.42 -12.98 -12.58
C GLU A 313 8.96 -11.86 -11.66
N ARG A 314 7.76 -11.96 -11.08
CA ARG A 314 7.43 -11.18 -9.88
C ARG A 314 8.05 -11.83 -8.65
N ILE A 315 8.03 -11.15 -7.51
CA ILE A 315 8.57 -11.71 -6.25
C ILE A 315 7.91 -13.06 -5.90
N ASN A 316 6.60 -13.24 -6.14
CA ASN A 316 5.96 -14.53 -5.94
C ASN A 316 6.46 -15.61 -6.92
N ASP A 317 6.63 -15.28 -8.20
CA ASP A 317 7.09 -16.22 -9.22
C ASP A 317 8.52 -16.68 -8.92
N TRP A 318 9.37 -15.72 -8.53
CA TRP A 318 10.73 -15.95 -8.08
C TRP A 318 10.74 -16.94 -6.90
N ILE A 319 9.97 -16.66 -5.84
CA ILE A 319 9.88 -17.51 -4.66
C ILE A 319 9.33 -18.90 -5.02
N ASP A 320 8.31 -18.99 -5.88
CA ASP A 320 7.75 -20.27 -6.33
C ASP A 320 8.81 -21.10 -7.09
N ARG A 321 9.70 -20.47 -7.87
CA ARG A 321 10.81 -21.13 -8.55
C ARG A 321 11.90 -21.61 -7.58
N ILE A 322 12.36 -20.74 -6.68
CA ILE A 322 13.52 -21.04 -5.80
C ILE A 322 13.14 -21.84 -4.56
N GLY A 323 11.89 -21.72 -4.10
CA GLY A 323 11.39 -22.26 -2.85
C GLY A 323 11.68 -21.35 -1.65
N TRP A 324 10.81 -21.41 -0.64
CA TRP A 324 10.93 -20.57 0.57
C TRP A 324 12.24 -20.79 1.34
N SER A 325 12.76 -22.02 1.42
CA SER A 325 14.05 -22.28 2.10
C SER A 325 15.18 -21.45 1.47
N ARG A 326 15.27 -21.47 0.14
CA ARG A 326 16.26 -20.70 -0.62
C ARG A 326 16.02 -19.19 -0.50
N PHE A 327 14.77 -18.74 -0.44
CA PHE A 327 14.48 -17.32 -0.19
C PHE A 327 15.06 -16.85 1.15
N PHE A 328 14.82 -17.58 2.24
CA PHE A 328 15.36 -17.22 3.57
C PHE A 328 16.89 -17.31 3.61
N GLU A 329 17.48 -18.28 2.90
CA GLU A 329 18.94 -18.40 2.76
C GLU A 329 19.54 -17.18 2.02
N LEU A 330 19.03 -16.87 0.82
CA LEU A 330 19.54 -15.78 -0.03
C LEU A 330 19.35 -14.40 0.62
N THR A 331 18.21 -14.17 1.26
CA THR A 331 17.93 -12.91 1.96
C THR A 331 18.57 -12.85 3.35
N GLY A 332 19.11 -13.96 3.87
CA GLY A 332 19.62 -14.03 5.24
C GLY A 332 18.61 -13.64 6.32
N LEU A 333 17.30 -13.72 6.02
CA LEU A 333 16.24 -13.49 6.99
C LEU A 333 16.07 -14.73 7.87
N ALA A 334 15.84 -14.54 9.16
CA ALA A 334 15.66 -15.65 10.08
C ALA A 334 14.28 -16.30 9.90
N PHE A 335 14.23 -17.59 9.57
CA PHE A 335 12.98 -18.35 9.64
C PHE A 335 12.66 -18.72 11.10
N THR A 336 11.55 -18.22 11.64
CA THR A 336 11.10 -18.52 13.01
C THR A 336 9.77 -19.28 13.03
N LYS A 337 9.37 -19.77 14.20
CA LYS A 337 8.05 -20.40 14.41
C LYS A 337 6.87 -19.52 14.00
N TYR A 338 7.03 -18.19 13.95
CA TYR A 338 5.96 -17.26 13.62
C TYR A 338 5.60 -17.24 12.12
N HIS A 339 6.44 -17.81 11.25
CA HIS A 339 6.14 -18.00 9.84
C HIS A 339 5.25 -19.21 9.56
N ILE A 340 5.12 -20.12 10.52
CA ILE A 340 4.27 -21.30 10.40
C ILE A 340 2.84 -20.89 10.78
N ASP A 341 1.97 -20.91 9.78
CA ASP A 341 0.55 -20.63 9.98
C ASP A 341 -0.08 -21.72 10.87
N HIS A 342 -0.73 -21.28 11.93
CA HIS A 342 -1.39 -22.12 12.93
C HIS A 342 -2.89 -21.81 13.03
N TRP A 343 -3.43 -21.03 12.08
CA TRP A 343 -4.88 -20.83 11.97
C TRP A 343 -5.57 -22.14 11.57
N ARG A 344 -6.81 -22.36 12.00
CA ARG A 344 -7.53 -23.65 11.85
C ARG A 344 -7.58 -24.17 10.39
N GLY A 345 -7.62 -23.27 9.40
CA GLY A 345 -7.64 -23.63 7.97
C GLY A 345 -6.26 -23.67 7.29
N SER A 346 -5.18 -23.52 8.04
CA SER A 346 -3.81 -23.39 7.52
C SER A 346 -3.19 -24.68 6.98
N ARG A 347 -3.82 -25.85 7.13
CA ARG A 347 -3.21 -27.14 6.75
C ARG A 347 -2.64 -27.17 5.33
N LYS A 348 -3.24 -26.43 4.39
CA LYS A 348 -2.78 -26.33 2.99
C LYS A 348 -1.52 -25.47 2.79
N SER A 349 -1.08 -24.71 3.79
CA SER A 349 0.16 -23.92 3.75
C SER A 349 1.40 -24.73 4.14
N LEU A 350 1.21 -25.90 4.78
CA LEU A 350 2.29 -26.79 5.19
C LEU A 350 2.79 -27.60 3.99
N ASN A 351 4.09 -27.91 3.98
CA ASN A 351 4.65 -28.81 2.99
C ASN A 351 4.19 -30.25 3.24
N SER A 352 3.31 -30.76 2.38
CA SER A 352 2.85 -32.15 2.39
C SER A 352 3.55 -33.00 1.32
N SER A 353 4.80 -32.67 0.99
CA SER A 353 5.62 -33.32 -0.03
C SER A 353 7.03 -33.59 0.50
N THR A 354 7.64 -34.68 0.01
CA THR A 354 9.07 -34.98 0.24
C THR A 354 10.00 -34.16 -0.64
N HIS A 355 9.45 -33.33 -1.55
CA HIS A 355 10.23 -32.44 -2.40
C HIS A 355 10.73 -31.22 -1.59
N ILE A 356 11.82 -31.42 -0.85
CA ILE A 356 12.55 -30.41 -0.09
C ILE A 356 13.92 -30.16 -0.73
N ARG A 357 14.39 -28.91 -0.69
CA ARG A 357 15.74 -28.52 -1.10
C ARG A 357 16.56 -28.30 0.17
N PHE A 358 17.69 -28.99 0.29
CA PHE A 358 18.61 -28.91 1.43
C PHE A 358 19.62 -27.78 1.26
#